data_AF-A0A2X1RIZ9-F1
#
_entry.id   AF-A0A2X1RIZ9-F1
#
_cell.length_a   1.000
_cell.length_b   1.000
_cell.length_c   1.000
_cell.angle_alpha   90.00
_cell.angle_beta   90.00
_cell.angle_gamma   90.00
#
_symmetry.space_group_name_H-M   'P 1'
#
loop_
_entity.id
_entity.type
_entity.pdbx_description
1 polymer ?
#
loop_
_entity_poly.entity_id
_entity_poly.type
_entity_poly.pdbx_seq_one_letter_code
_entity_poly.pdbx_strand_id
1 'polypeptide(L)'
;MTISITETASSPLNDNETFRRYGAGYASKGDWRRHNTQQLIAQVSTTIKKLNPNVEFGVSPAGVWRQPLARSGRVRYPWRGRYDESYADTRSWVQQGLLDYIAPQIYWPFARDAARYDVLANWWAEVVKPTHTRLYIGVALYKVGEPSKNEPDWTVDGGVPELKKQLDLNETLPQIQGTILFRENNLNQPQTRQAVNYWRSRWGSRRASRQPALL
;
A
#
# COMPACT_ATOMS: atom_id res chain seq x y z
N MET A 1 7.56 -6.81 -3.14
CA MET A 1 8.66 -6.25 -2.32
C MET A 1 8.11 -5.09 -1.48
N THR A 2 8.42 -5.03 -0.18
CA THR A 2 8.12 -3.85 0.66
C THR A 2 9.35 -2.96 0.67
N ILE A 3 9.23 -1.73 0.19
CA ILE A 3 10.32 -0.74 0.21
C ILE A 3 10.02 0.26 1.32
N SER A 4 10.77 0.18 2.41
CA SER A 4 10.70 1.12 3.53
C SER A 4 12.11 1.61 3.88
N ILE A 5 12.68 2.47 3.05
CA ILE A 5 13.80 3.31 3.46
C ILE A 5 13.15 4.58 3.99
N THR A 6 13.34 4.94 5.26
CA THR A 6 12.72 6.14 5.85
C THR A 6 13.81 6.97 6.47
N GLU A 7 14.00 8.19 5.98
CA GLU A 7 14.85 9.16 6.66
C GLU A 7 14.05 9.83 7.78
N THR A 8 14.60 9.81 8.99
CA THR A 8 14.05 10.57 10.12
C THR A 8 15.12 11.50 10.67
N ALA A 9 14.73 12.50 11.45
CA ALA A 9 15.70 13.39 12.11
C ALA A 9 16.69 12.62 13.02
N SER A 10 16.26 11.48 13.58
CA SER A 10 17.08 10.59 14.40
C SER A 10 17.84 9.51 13.62
N SER A 11 17.55 9.35 12.32
CA SER A 11 18.20 8.37 11.44
C SER A 11 18.34 8.96 10.03
N PRO A 12 19.28 9.91 9.83
CA PRO A 12 19.53 10.49 8.53
C PRO A 12 20.18 9.47 7.59
N LEU A 13 19.90 9.55 6.29
CA LEU A 13 20.59 8.73 5.31
C LEU A 13 21.99 9.32 5.08
N ASN A 14 23.03 8.50 5.29
CA ASN A 14 24.42 8.91 5.14
C ASN A 14 24.88 8.83 3.67
N ASP A 15 24.26 9.64 2.80
CA ASP A 15 24.50 9.67 1.36
C ASP A 15 24.98 11.05 0.88
N ASN A 16 25.51 11.88 1.77
CA ASN A 16 26.07 13.19 1.44
C ASN A 16 27.20 13.10 0.40
N GLU A 17 28.11 12.14 0.58
CA GLU A 17 29.21 11.95 -0.36
C GLU A 17 28.71 11.49 -1.74
N THR A 18 27.78 10.55 -1.75
CA THR A 18 27.13 10.06 -2.98
C THR A 18 26.38 11.19 -3.69
N PHE A 19 25.68 12.04 -2.96
CA PHE A 19 25.01 13.22 -3.51
C PHE A 19 26.00 14.25 -4.08
N ARG A 20 27.14 14.49 -3.41
CA ARG A 20 28.19 15.38 -3.96
C ARG A 20 28.70 14.89 -5.32
N ARG A 21 28.83 13.57 -5.49
CA ARG A 21 29.35 12.95 -6.72
C ARG A 21 28.32 12.88 -7.85
N TYR A 22 27.07 12.52 -7.53
CA TYR A 22 26.05 12.14 -8.52
C TYR A 22 24.79 13.01 -8.51
N GLY A 23 24.71 13.98 -7.60
CA GLY A 23 23.53 14.83 -7.38
C GLY A 23 23.50 16.11 -8.22
N ALA A 24 24.54 16.38 -9.00
CA ALA A 24 24.58 17.54 -9.90
C ALA A 24 23.40 17.48 -10.90
N GLY A 25 22.70 18.61 -11.06
CA GLY A 25 21.55 18.73 -11.98
C GLY A 25 20.18 18.49 -11.34
N TYR A 26 20.10 18.09 -10.07
CA TYR A 26 18.83 18.00 -9.33
C TYR A 26 18.57 19.27 -8.52
N ALA A 27 17.31 19.71 -8.48
CA ALA A 27 16.89 20.89 -7.73
C ALA A 27 17.05 20.73 -6.21
N SER A 28 16.99 19.50 -5.71
CA SER A 28 17.24 19.18 -4.31
C SER A 28 17.78 17.76 -4.13
N LYS A 29 18.38 17.50 -2.96
CA LYS A 29 18.79 16.14 -2.56
C LYS A 29 17.60 15.17 -2.51
N GLY A 30 16.41 15.66 -2.17
CA GLY A 30 15.20 14.85 -2.18
C GLY A 30 14.76 14.44 -3.60
N ASP A 31 14.89 15.34 -4.57
CA ASP A 31 14.62 15.02 -5.99
C ASP A 31 15.61 14.00 -6.53
N TRP A 32 16.90 14.15 -6.19
CA TRP A 32 17.92 13.17 -6.53
C TRP A 32 17.61 11.78 -5.94
N ARG A 33 17.22 11.70 -4.66
CA ARG A 33 16.83 10.43 -4.03
C ARG A 33 15.60 9.81 -4.69
N ARG A 34 14.57 10.61 -5.02
CA ARG A 34 13.38 10.13 -5.75
C ARG A 34 13.73 9.64 -7.15
N HIS A 35 14.67 10.30 -7.82
CA HIS A 35 15.14 9.83 -9.11
C HIS A 35 15.86 8.48 -8.98
N ASN A 36 16.73 8.31 -7.98
CA ASN A 36 17.45 7.04 -7.77
C ASN A 36 16.49 5.87 -7.54
N THR A 37 15.44 6.06 -6.72
CA THR A 37 14.44 5.02 -6.49
C THR A 37 13.63 4.73 -7.76
N GLN A 38 13.27 5.75 -8.54
CA GLN A 38 12.62 5.56 -9.84
C GLN A 38 13.51 4.79 -10.82
N GLN A 39 14.80 5.10 -10.91
CA GLN A 39 15.74 4.36 -11.77
C GLN A 39 15.82 2.89 -11.38
N LEU A 40 15.92 2.59 -10.08
CA LEU A 40 15.91 1.22 -9.59
C LEU A 40 14.64 0.47 -10.03
N ILE A 41 13.46 1.08 -9.82
CA ILE A 41 12.16 0.49 -10.20
C ILE A 41 12.10 0.26 -11.72
N ALA A 42 12.52 1.23 -12.53
CA ALA A 42 12.52 1.12 -13.98
C ALA A 42 13.48 0.02 -14.47
N GLN A 43 14.67 -0.07 -13.90
CA GLN A 43 15.66 -1.10 -14.25
C GLN A 43 15.18 -2.49 -13.86
N VAL A 44 14.61 -2.68 -12.67
CA VAL A 44 14.05 -3.96 -12.24
C VAL A 44 12.89 -4.36 -13.15
N SER A 45 11.95 -3.46 -13.41
CA SER A 45 10.82 -3.71 -14.30
C SER A 45 11.28 -4.14 -15.69
N THR A 46 12.17 -3.37 -16.31
CA THR A 46 12.73 -3.66 -17.64
C THR A 46 13.48 -5.00 -17.66
N THR A 47 14.28 -5.27 -16.63
CA THR A 47 15.08 -6.50 -16.54
C THR A 47 14.18 -7.73 -16.41
N ILE A 48 13.16 -7.68 -15.56
CA ILE A 48 12.18 -8.77 -15.41
C ILE A 48 11.51 -9.05 -16.75
N LYS A 49 10.99 -8.02 -17.44
CA LYS A 49 10.30 -8.20 -18.72
C LYS A 49 11.22 -8.68 -19.84
N LYS A 50 12.50 -8.30 -19.82
CA LYS A 50 13.50 -8.80 -20.76
C LYS A 50 13.82 -10.29 -20.53
N LEU A 51 13.84 -10.74 -19.28
CA LEU A 51 14.16 -12.13 -18.93
C LEU A 51 12.96 -13.07 -19.07
N ASN A 52 11.79 -12.65 -18.59
CA ASN A 52 10.54 -13.40 -18.72
C ASN A 52 9.34 -12.43 -18.66
N PRO A 53 8.67 -12.15 -19.79
CA PRO A 53 7.55 -11.20 -19.83
C PRO A 53 6.33 -11.65 -19.01
N ASN A 54 6.22 -12.96 -18.70
CA ASN A 54 5.11 -13.52 -17.93
C ASN A 54 5.26 -13.33 -16.42
N VAL A 55 6.42 -12.89 -15.93
CA VAL A 55 6.61 -12.59 -14.50
C VAL A 55 6.05 -11.21 -14.20
N GLU A 56 5.18 -11.14 -13.21
CA GLU A 56 4.60 -9.88 -12.74
C GLU A 56 5.51 -9.20 -11.71
N PHE A 57 5.66 -7.89 -11.86
CA PHE A 57 6.40 -7.04 -10.95
C PHE A 57 5.48 -6.02 -10.29
N GLY A 58 5.52 -5.96 -8.96
CA GLY A 58 4.73 -5.00 -8.20
C GLY A 58 5.34 -4.62 -6.86
N VAL A 59 4.86 -3.49 -6.37
CA VAL A 59 5.35 -2.84 -5.15
C VAL A 59 4.21 -2.65 -4.17
N SER A 60 4.48 -2.88 -2.88
CA SER A 60 3.56 -2.57 -1.79
C SER A 60 4.04 -1.36 -1.01
N PRO A 61 3.56 -0.14 -1.34
CA PRO A 61 3.92 1.07 -0.61
C PRO A 61 3.02 1.28 0.62
N ALA A 62 3.36 2.26 1.46
CA ALA A 62 2.43 2.74 2.48
C ALA A 62 1.14 3.28 1.82
N GLY A 63 0.00 3.12 2.49
CA GLY A 63 -1.30 3.54 1.94
C GLY A 63 -1.41 5.06 1.70
N VAL A 64 -0.67 5.88 2.45
CA VAL A 64 -0.62 7.33 2.25
C VAL A 64 0.61 7.69 1.41
N TRP A 65 0.40 8.08 0.15
CA TRP A 65 1.47 8.57 -0.74
C TRP A 65 1.96 9.95 -0.32
N ARG A 66 1.04 10.93 -0.22
CA ARG A 66 1.30 12.30 0.23
C ARG A 66 0.05 12.88 0.88
N GLN A 67 0.17 13.50 2.05
CA GLN A 67 -0.97 14.20 2.66
C GLN A 67 -1.24 15.53 1.92
N PRO A 68 -2.51 15.93 1.73
CA PRO A 68 -2.81 17.27 1.22
C PRO A 68 -2.29 18.34 2.18
N LEU A 69 -1.69 19.40 1.64
CA LEU A 69 -1.38 20.61 2.41
C LEU A 69 -2.67 21.14 3.04
N ALA A 70 -2.67 21.36 4.36
CA ALA A 70 -3.84 21.87 5.06
C ALA A 70 -4.29 23.21 4.46
N ARG A 71 -5.52 23.28 3.93
CA ARG A 71 -6.13 24.49 3.33
C ARG A 71 -6.33 25.66 4.32
N SER A 72 -5.93 25.53 5.59
CA SER A 72 -6.19 26.51 6.65
C SER A 72 -5.02 26.78 7.60
N GLY A 73 -3.78 26.47 7.21
CA GLY A 73 -2.58 26.82 8.01
C GLY A 73 -2.43 26.06 9.34
N ARG A 74 -3.37 25.18 9.70
CA ARG A 74 -3.23 24.23 10.81
C ARG A 74 -2.98 22.84 10.24
N VAL A 75 -1.72 22.41 10.28
CA VAL A 75 -1.32 21.02 10.03
C VAL A 75 -1.96 20.19 11.15
N ARG A 76 -3.08 19.53 10.88
CA ARG A 76 -3.80 18.75 11.91
C ARG A 76 -2.97 17.56 12.40
N TYR A 77 -2.04 17.04 11.59
CA TYR A 77 -1.00 16.11 12.01
C TYR A 77 0.23 16.22 11.08
N PRO A 78 1.46 16.44 11.58
CA PRO A 78 2.66 16.52 10.74
C PRO A 78 3.19 15.12 10.41
N TRP A 79 2.43 14.32 9.67
CA TRP A 79 2.96 13.08 9.11
C TRP A 79 3.36 13.34 7.66
N ARG A 80 4.67 13.49 7.43
CA ARG A 80 5.24 13.70 6.10
C ARG A 80 4.95 12.43 5.27
N GLY A 81 4.47 12.58 4.05
CA GLY A 81 4.15 11.42 3.21
C GLY A 81 5.41 10.62 2.88
N ARG A 82 5.26 9.35 2.45
CA ARG A 82 6.40 8.54 1.99
C ARG A 82 7.10 9.14 0.76
N TYR A 83 6.43 10.00 0.01
CA TYR A 83 7.06 10.84 -1.01
C TYR A 83 8.22 11.69 -0.45
N ASP A 84 8.07 12.19 0.77
CA ASP A 84 9.02 13.07 1.44
C ASP A 84 10.04 12.31 2.29
N GLU A 85 9.62 11.24 3.00
CA GLU A 85 10.51 10.51 3.92
C GLU A 85 11.20 9.28 3.31
N SER A 86 10.53 8.64 2.35
CA SER A 86 11.02 7.41 1.71
C SER A 86 11.46 7.60 0.27
N TYR A 87 11.34 8.83 -0.24
CA TYR A 87 11.72 9.19 -1.60
C TYR A 87 11.13 8.23 -2.63
N ALA A 88 9.92 7.73 -2.38
CA ALA A 88 9.23 6.74 -3.20
C ALA A 88 8.00 7.39 -3.84
N ASP A 89 8.14 7.82 -5.11
CA ASP A 89 7.03 8.41 -5.86
C ASP A 89 6.21 7.33 -6.58
N THR A 90 5.49 6.54 -5.78
CA THR A 90 4.71 5.40 -6.26
C THR A 90 3.59 5.78 -7.22
N ARG A 91 3.04 6.99 -7.10
CA ARG A 91 2.10 7.54 -8.09
C ARG A 91 2.76 7.67 -9.45
N SER A 92 3.96 8.25 -9.50
CA SER A 92 4.71 8.41 -10.75
C SER A 92 5.06 7.06 -11.38
N TRP A 93 5.43 6.05 -10.58
CA TRP A 93 5.74 4.71 -11.08
C TRP A 93 4.53 4.03 -11.75
N VAL A 94 3.33 4.19 -11.18
CA VAL A 94 2.08 3.72 -11.78
C VAL A 94 1.79 4.47 -13.08
N GLN A 95 1.88 5.81 -13.06
CA GLN A 95 1.57 6.63 -14.22
C GLN A 95 2.52 6.39 -15.41
N GLN A 96 3.76 6.01 -15.13
CA GLN A 96 4.74 5.63 -16.15
C GLN A 96 4.62 4.16 -16.61
N GLY A 97 3.72 3.37 -16.02
CA GLY A 97 3.55 1.97 -16.38
C GLY A 97 4.72 1.07 -15.98
N LEU A 98 5.45 1.42 -14.91
CA LEU A 98 6.61 0.65 -14.47
C LEU A 98 6.23 -0.62 -13.71
N LEU A 99 4.97 -0.76 -13.30
CA LEU A 99 4.47 -1.82 -12.42
C LEU A 99 3.31 -2.57 -13.07
N ASP A 100 3.35 -3.90 -13.04
CA ASP A 100 2.21 -4.74 -13.39
C ASP A 100 1.10 -4.62 -12.34
N TYR A 101 1.49 -4.46 -11.06
CA TYR A 101 0.56 -4.21 -9.97
C TYR A 101 1.13 -3.31 -8.86
N ILE A 102 0.23 -2.68 -8.11
CA ILE A 102 0.54 -1.93 -6.90
C ILE A 102 -0.35 -2.40 -5.74
N ALA A 103 0.26 -2.47 -4.55
CA ALA A 103 -0.38 -3.02 -3.36
C ALA A 103 -0.32 -2.09 -2.13
N PRO A 104 -1.02 -0.94 -2.13
CA PRO A 104 -0.95 0.02 -1.03
C PRO A 104 -1.43 -0.58 0.30
N GLN A 105 -0.66 -0.32 1.34
CA GLN A 105 -0.92 -0.79 2.72
C GLN A 105 -1.92 0.14 3.41
N ILE A 106 -3.21 -0.12 3.26
CA ILE A 106 -4.29 0.66 3.88
C ILE A 106 -4.68 -0.03 5.20
N TYR A 107 -3.90 0.23 6.24
CA TYR A 107 -3.98 -0.47 7.52
C TYR A 107 -4.82 0.25 8.59
N TRP A 108 -5.67 1.17 8.18
CA TRP A 108 -6.46 2.01 9.07
C TRP A 108 -7.95 1.76 8.87
N PRO A 109 -8.76 1.85 9.95
CA PRO A 109 -10.19 1.62 9.84
C PRO A 109 -10.92 2.81 9.20
N PHE A 110 -12.19 2.61 8.86
CA PHE A 110 -13.09 3.69 8.42
C PHE A 110 -13.26 4.81 9.45
N ALA A 111 -13.06 4.53 10.75
CA ALA A 111 -13.15 5.55 11.80
C ALA A 111 -11.89 6.44 11.91
N ARG A 112 -10.80 6.11 11.22
CA ARG A 112 -9.53 6.84 11.33
C ARG A 112 -9.50 8.04 10.40
N ASP A 113 -10.01 9.18 10.84
CA ASP A 113 -10.03 10.44 10.09
C ASP A 113 -8.74 10.79 9.32
N ALA A 114 -7.59 10.63 9.97
CA ALA A 114 -6.30 11.04 9.40
C ALA A 114 -5.83 10.15 8.22
N ALA A 115 -6.39 8.95 8.07
CA ALA A 115 -5.99 7.97 7.06
C ALA A 115 -7.17 7.03 6.74
N ARG A 116 -8.34 7.62 6.51
CA ARG A 116 -9.61 6.89 6.40
C ARG A 116 -9.57 5.89 5.23
N TYR A 117 -9.99 4.66 5.48
CA TYR A 117 -9.86 3.56 4.52
C TYR A 117 -10.46 3.89 3.15
N ASP A 118 -11.70 4.36 3.14
CA ASP A 118 -12.45 4.67 1.93
C ASP A 118 -11.82 5.78 1.09
N VAL A 119 -11.34 6.83 1.76
CA VAL A 119 -10.65 7.94 1.09
C VAL A 119 -9.39 7.44 0.39
N LEU A 120 -8.61 6.59 1.06
CA LEU A 120 -7.39 6.04 0.49
C LEU A 120 -7.68 5.03 -0.63
N ALA A 121 -8.67 4.15 -0.46
CA ALA A 121 -9.05 3.16 -1.48
C ALA A 121 -9.54 3.83 -2.77
N ASN A 122 -10.42 4.84 -2.66
CA ASN A 122 -10.89 5.62 -3.80
C ASN A 122 -9.75 6.39 -4.47
N TRP A 123 -8.84 6.97 -3.68
CA TRP A 123 -7.69 7.69 -4.24
C TRP A 123 -6.79 6.77 -5.06
N TRP A 124 -6.45 5.59 -4.54
CA TRP A 124 -5.65 4.61 -5.29
C TRP A 124 -6.36 4.08 -6.52
N ALA A 125 -7.68 3.89 -6.46
CA ALA A 125 -8.49 3.53 -7.63
C ALA A 125 -8.37 4.57 -8.74
N GLU A 126 -8.45 5.87 -8.42
CA GLU A 126 -8.28 6.94 -9.41
C GLU A 126 -6.82 7.04 -9.93
N VAL A 127 -5.82 6.70 -9.12
CA VAL A 127 -4.41 6.66 -9.58
C VAL A 127 -4.19 5.58 -10.65
N VAL A 128 -4.75 4.38 -10.48
CA VAL A 128 -4.55 3.28 -11.43
C VAL A 128 -5.49 3.34 -12.65
N LYS A 129 -6.63 4.04 -12.54
CA LYS A 129 -7.69 4.09 -13.56
C LYS A 129 -7.22 4.39 -14.99
N PRO A 130 -6.28 5.32 -15.26
CA PRO A 130 -5.81 5.58 -16.61
C PRO A 130 -4.66 4.66 -17.05
N THR A 131 -4.37 3.60 -16.30
CA THR A 131 -3.17 2.75 -16.48
C THR A 131 -3.54 1.28 -16.60
N HIS A 132 -2.56 0.45 -16.98
CA HIS A 132 -2.70 -1.01 -16.97
C HIS A 132 -2.30 -1.65 -15.64
N THR A 133 -1.83 -0.85 -14.66
CA THR A 133 -1.36 -1.36 -13.37
C THR A 133 -2.55 -1.87 -12.55
N ARG A 134 -2.47 -3.13 -12.11
CA ARG A 134 -3.47 -3.73 -11.22
C ARG A 134 -3.36 -3.18 -9.80
N LEU A 135 -4.49 -3.01 -9.11
CA LEU A 135 -4.56 -2.54 -7.74
C LEU A 135 -5.03 -3.65 -6.80
N TYR A 136 -4.22 -3.96 -5.80
CA TYR A 136 -4.57 -4.86 -4.70
C TYR A 136 -4.50 -4.11 -3.37
N ILE A 137 -5.53 -4.14 -2.53
CA ILE A 137 -5.46 -3.41 -1.25
C ILE A 137 -4.82 -4.27 -0.16
N GLY A 138 -3.78 -3.76 0.49
CA GLY A 138 -3.20 -4.37 1.69
C GLY A 138 -4.06 -4.10 2.92
N VAL A 139 -4.51 -5.16 3.59
CA VAL A 139 -5.37 -5.11 4.80
C VAL A 139 -4.62 -5.64 6.04
N ALA A 140 -4.80 -4.96 7.16
CA ALA A 140 -4.08 -5.21 8.41
C ALA A 140 -4.67 -6.35 9.25
N LEU A 141 -4.60 -7.59 8.78
CA LEU A 141 -5.05 -8.76 9.56
C LEU A 141 -4.38 -8.82 10.94
N TYR A 142 -3.13 -8.38 11.06
CA TYR A 142 -2.41 -8.35 12.34
C TYR A 142 -3.01 -7.43 13.41
N LYS A 143 -3.87 -6.47 13.05
CA LYS A 143 -4.55 -5.60 14.02
C LYS A 143 -5.84 -6.21 14.56
N VAL A 144 -6.40 -7.21 13.87
CA VAL A 144 -7.67 -7.84 14.25
C VAL A 144 -7.54 -8.50 15.61
N GLY A 145 -8.45 -8.13 16.51
CA GLY A 145 -8.46 -8.63 17.90
C GLY A 145 -7.39 -8.02 18.81
N GLU A 146 -6.53 -7.13 18.30
CA GLU A 146 -5.53 -6.41 19.10
C GLU A 146 -6.12 -5.11 19.67
N PRO A 147 -6.23 -4.95 21.00
CA PRO A 147 -6.82 -3.76 21.61
C PRO A 147 -6.04 -2.48 21.27
N SER A 148 -6.76 -1.48 20.75
CA SER A 148 -6.21 -0.15 20.48
C SER A 148 -7.22 0.91 20.90
N LYS A 149 -6.80 1.83 21.78
CA LYS A 149 -7.63 2.99 22.17
C LYS A 149 -7.99 3.89 20.98
N ASN A 150 -7.12 3.93 19.98
CA ASN A 150 -7.27 4.82 18.81
C ASN A 150 -7.95 4.15 17.62
N GLU A 151 -8.08 2.82 17.63
CA GLU A 151 -8.64 2.01 16.54
C GLU A 151 -9.44 0.83 17.13
N PRO A 152 -10.49 1.09 17.93
CA PRO A 152 -11.24 0.04 18.61
C PRO A 152 -12.00 -0.88 17.64
N ASP A 153 -12.27 -0.43 16.41
CA ASP A 153 -13.03 -1.19 15.41
C ASP A 153 -12.40 -2.55 15.06
N TRP A 154 -11.08 -2.70 15.26
CA TRP A 154 -10.39 -3.96 15.03
C TRP A 154 -10.71 -5.05 16.06
N THR A 155 -11.28 -4.71 17.22
CA THR A 155 -11.64 -5.69 18.26
C THR A 155 -13.15 -5.95 18.38
N VAL A 156 -13.98 -5.03 17.88
CA VAL A 156 -15.44 -5.19 17.87
C VAL A 156 -15.82 -6.45 17.10
N ASP A 157 -16.51 -7.39 17.75
CA ASP A 157 -16.93 -8.68 17.19
C ASP A 157 -15.81 -9.39 16.41
N GLY A 158 -14.63 -9.46 17.02
CA GLY A 158 -13.45 -10.11 16.43
C GLY A 158 -12.94 -9.41 15.16
N GLY A 159 -13.21 -8.10 15.01
CA GLY A 159 -12.82 -7.27 13.87
C GLY A 159 -13.60 -7.54 12.58
N VAL A 160 -14.60 -8.43 12.61
CA VAL A 160 -15.38 -8.82 11.43
C VAL A 160 -16.15 -7.64 10.82
N PRO A 161 -16.83 -6.77 11.59
CA PRO A 161 -17.58 -5.65 11.01
C PRO A 161 -16.71 -4.68 10.21
N GLU A 162 -15.51 -4.36 10.70
CA GLU A 162 -14.58 -3.47 10.00
C GLU A 162 -14.04 -4.12 8.72
N LEU A 163 -13.61 -5.38 8.80
CA LEU A 163 -13.15 -6.13 7.63
C LEU A 163 -14.24 -6.27 6.55
N LYS A 164 -15.48 -6.54 6.97
CA LYS A 164 -16.62 -6.60 6.06
C LYS A 164 -16.80 -5.28 5.30
N LYS A 165 -16.76 -4.14 6.00
CA LYS A 165 -16.88 -2.81 5.38
C LYS A 165 -15.78 -2.56 4.35
N GLN A 166 -14.54 -2.87 4.70
CA GLN A 166 -13.39 -2.73 3.80
C GLN A 166 -13.56 -3.53 2.51
N LEU A 167 -14.02 -4.78 2.63
CA LEU A 167 -14.23 -5.63 1.47
C LEU A 167 -15.42 -5.27 0.63
N ASP A 168 -16.52 -4.91 1.27
CA ASP A 168 -17.71 -4.47 0.56
C ASP A 168 -17.38 -3.22 -0.27
N LEU A 169 -16.62 -2.26 0.28
CA LEU A 169 -16.13 -1.12 -0.49
C LEU A 169 -15.19 -1.54 -1.62
N ASN A 170 -14.22 -2.43 -1.37
CA ASN A 170 -13.28 -2.86 -2.41
C ASN A 170 -14.02 -3.48 -3.60
N GLU A 171 -15.09 -4.23 -3.35
CA GLU A 171 -15.90 -4.86 -4.38
C GLU A 171 -16.81 -3.87 -5.15
N THR A 172 -17.05 -2.66 -4.64
CA THR A 172 -17.77 -1.61 -5.41
C THR A 172 -16.86 -0.84 -6.36
N LEU A 173 -15.54 -0.94 -6.20
CA LEU A 173 -14.55 -0.23 -7.01
C LEU A 173 -13.94 -1.19 -8.05
N PRO A 174 -14.32 -1.11 -9.34
CA PRO A 174 -13.86 -2.07 -10.35
C PRO A 174 -12.35 -2.03 -10.60
N GLN A 175 -11.69 -0.94 -10.18
CA GLN A 175 -10.23 -0.80 -10.24
C GLN A 175 -9.53 -1.69 -9.20
N ILE A 176 -10.17 -2.06 -8.10
CA ILE A 176 -9.58 -2.92 -7.06
C ILE A 176 -9.79 -4.38 -7.48
N GLN A 177 -8.72 -5.06 -7.88
CA GLN A 177 -8.78 -6.45 -8.36
C GLN A 177 -8.44 -7.49 -7.29
N GLY A 178 -8.24 -7.08 -6.03
CA GLY A 178 -8.05 -8.01 -4.94
C GLY A 178 -7.56 -7.37 -3.64
N THR A 179 -7.33 -8.23 -2.65
CA THR A 179 -6.90 -7.85 -1.30
C THR A 179 -5.73 -8.74 -0.87
N ILE A 180 -4.71 -8.14 -0.25
CA ILE A 180 -3.56 -8.84 0.33
C ILE A 180 -3.62 -8.70 1.85
N LEU A 181 -3.53 -9.82 2.57
CA LEU A 181 -3.61 -9.83 4.02
C LEU A 181 -2.21 -9.77 4.63
N PHE A 182 -1.96 -8.76 5.47
CA PHE A 182 -0.73 -8.67 6.25
C PHE A 182 -0.99 -9.09 7.70
N ARG A 183 -0.42 -10.20 8.20
CA ARG A 183 0.52 -11.14 7.56
C ARG A 183 0.07 -12.59 7.77
N GLU A 184 0.70 -13.51 7.03
CA GLU A 184 0.36 -14.94 7.01
C GLU A 184 0.28 -15.54 8.43
N ASN A 185 1.25 -15.28 9.31
CA ASN A 185 1.24 -15.80 10.68
C ASN A 185 -0.03 -15.47 11.48
N ASN A 186 -0.77 -14.43 11.10
CA ASN A 186 -2.03 -14.04 11.73
C ASN A 186 -3.23 -14.85 11.24
N LEU A 187 -3.10 -15.72 10.23
CA LEU A 187 -4.18 -16.58 9.74
C LEU A 187 -4.55 -17.69 10.73
N ASN A 188 -3.60 -18.09 11.58
CA ASN A 188 -3.76 -19.23 12.51
C ASN A 188 -3.84 -18.80 13.98
N GLN A 189 -3.93 -17.49 14.26
CA GLN A 189 -3.97 -16.99 15.63
C GLN A 189 -5.39 -17.06 16.23
N PRO A 190 -5.53 -17.32 17.54
CA PRO A 190 -6.85 -17.38 18.18
C PRO A 190 -7.67 -16.09 18.00
N GLN A 191 -7.04 -14.92 18.13
CA GLN A 191 -7.72 -13.62 18.07
C GLN A 191 -8.29 -13.29 16.69
N THR A 192 -7.73 -13.86 15.62
CA THR A 192 -8.17 -13.61 14.24
C THR A 192 -9.15 -14.67 13.73
N ARG A 193 -9.45 -15.70 14.52
CA ARG A 193 -10.26 -16.86 14.09
C ARG A 193 -11.62 -16.47 13.52
N GLN A 194 -12.32 -15.51 14.16
CA GLN A 194 -13.63 -15.05 13.68
C GLN A 194 -13.52 -14.37 12.31
N ALA A 195 -12.55 -13.47 12.15
CA ALA A 195 -12.24 -12.86 10.86
C ALA A 195 -11.91 -13.91 9.80
N VAL A 196 -10.98 -14.84 10.08
CA VAL A 196 -10.58 -15.91 9.14
C VAL A 196 -11.78 -16.77 8.73
N ASN A 197 -12.67 -17.10 9.66
CA ASN A 197 -13.90 -17.83 9.35
C ASN A 197 -14.84 -17.02 8.45
N TYR A 198 -15.00 -15.73 8.71
CA TYR A 198 -15.75 -14.82 7.85
C TYR A 198 -15.17 -14.76 6.42
N TRP A 199 -13.85 -14.67 6.28
CA TRP A 199 -13.20 -14.70 4.95
C TRP A 199 -13.44 -16.02 4.22
N ARG A 200 -13.32 -17.15 4.93
CA ARG A 200 -13.58 -18.48 4.38
C ARG A 200 -15.04 -18.62 3.96
N SER A 201 -16.00 -18.05 4.68
CA SER A 201 -17.41 -18.11 4.25
C SER A 201 -17.70 -17.21 3.04
N ARG A 202 -17.08 -16.03 2.97
CA ARG A 202 -17.22 -15.08 1.85
C ARG A 202 -16.70 -15.65 0.52
N TRP A 203 -15.56 -16.34 0.54
CA TRP A 203 -14.89 -16.78 -0.69
C TRP A 203 -14.71 -18.29 -0.86
N GLY A 204 -14.80 -19.07 0.21
CA GLY A 204 -14.68 -20.54 0.16
C GLY A 204 -15.85 -21.20 -0.56
N SER A 205 -17.04 -20.60 -0.53
CA SER A 205 -18.22 -21.04 -1.28
C SER A 205 -18.14 -20.74 -2.78
N ARG A 206 -17.33 -19.75 -3.20
CA ARG A 206 -17.10 -19.43 -4.63
C ARG A 206 -16.21 -20.43 -5.36
N ARG A 207 -15.38 -21.21 -4.65
CA ARG A 207 -14.54 -22.27 -5.26
C ARG A 207 -15.33 -23.51 -5.69
N ALA A 208 -16.53 -23.73 -5.17
CA ALA A 208 -17.38 -24.84 -5.61
C ALA A 208 -17.97 -24.62 -7.02
N SER A 209 -17.96 -23.38 -7.54
CA SER A 209 -18.55 -23.03 -8.84
C SER A 209 -17.55 -22.46 -9.85
N ARG A 210 -16.27 -22.31 -9.49
CA ARG A 210 -15.19 -21.95 -10.42
C ARG A 210 -13.91 -22.69 -10.03
N GLN A 211 -13.56 -23.71 -10.80
CA GLN A 211 -12.15 -24.04 -11.02
C GLN A 211 -11.53 -22.92 -11.84
N PRO A 212 -10.40 -22.35 -11.39
CA PRO A 212 -9.35 -22.03 -12.32
C PRO A 212 -8.02 -22.68 -11.91
N ALA A 213 -7.21 -22.86 -12.94
CA ALA A 213 -5.91 -23.52 -12.99
C ALA A 213 -4.99 -23.26 -11.79
N LEU A 214 -4.31 -24.35 -11.41
CA LEU A 214 -3.12 -24.35 -10.56
C LEU A 214 -2.05 -23.40 -11.11
N LEU A 215 -1.63 -22.45 -10.26
CA LEU A 215 -0.26 -21.93 -10.15
C LEU A 215 0.05 -21.77 -8.66
#